data_AF-A0AAD9VGZ4-F1
#
_entry.id   AF-A0AAD9VGZ4-F1
#
_cell.length_a   1.000
_cell.length_b   1.000
_cell.length_c   1.000
_cell.angle_alpha   90.00
_cell.angle_beta   90.00
_cell.angle_gamma   90.00
#
_symmetry.space_group_name_H-M   'P 1'
#
loop_
_entity.id
_entity.type
_entity.pdbx_description
1 polymer ?
#
loop_
_entity_poly.entity_id
_entity_poly.type
_entity_poly.pdbx_seq_one_letter_code
_entity_poly.pdbx_strand_id
1 'polypeptide(L)'
;MILKYSLLAGLFGKSKEWETFARLPSPITIREALARYLDITSVPSPQLIQFLASIATIAEDKEILQVLAEGKNQYEDWKFENECNILEVLQEHCSLSVPADLLLTQLPLMQPRFYSISSSPDLCPGEIHLTVAVVHYNKKGGKGPLHRGVCSTWLNRLQPGDEIPCYVRQAHTFHMPEDTTVPIIMVGPGTGLAPFRSFWQQRQYDITNKGHYGRRDSGVSESSPQQPDLDTATIKCLSPAVNKLGSMSLFFGCRNSKQDCIHKDEMLKAQDEGVLTEIFFAFSREPDAPKKYVQDMLKEEAFDICEKLLSKQAHFYVCGDVKMADDVCKTLQTLLQEYAAMSQGEAQETVDKLKSTGRYHEDIFGVTLKTREVTTRIRSAVKRSLHLLFIKNPKKVMHRSDTTIDSNANPTRENKAEVRLKRAASAFY
;
A
#
# COMPACT_ATOMS: atom_id res chain seq x y z
N MET A 1 8.38 9.01 -33.89
CA MET A 1 9.32 9.82 -33.08
C MET A 1 8.49 10.94 -32.44
N ILE A 2 8.34 10.93 -31.12
CA ILE A 2 7.67 12.05 -30.44
C ILE A 2 8.74 13.10 -30.23
N LEU A 3 8.54 14.28 -30.81
CA LEU A 3 9.46 15.39 -30.68
C LEU A 3 8.87 16.37 -29.68
N LYS A 4 9.66 16.74 -28.66
CA LYS A 4 9.27 17.78 -27.71
C LYS A 4 9.81 19.13 -28.20
N TYR A 5 8.99 20.16 -28.03
CA TYR A 5 9.37 21.54 -28.31
C TYR A 5 10.34 22.06 -27.23
N SER A 6 11.55 22.45 -27.64
CA SER A 6 12.53 23.10 -26.77
C SER A 6 12.82 24.51 -27.29
N LEU A 7 12.79 25.50 -26.38
CA LEU A 7 13.20 26.88 -26.66
C LEU A 7 14.62 27.06 -26.13
N LEU A 8 15.61 26.93 -27.01
CA LEU A 8 17.00 27.24 -26.65
C LEU A 8 17.22 28.74 -26.82
N ALA A 9 17.63 29.40 -25.74
CA ALA A 9 18.05 30.79 -25.78
C ALA A 9 19.54 30.85 -26.12
N GLY A 10 19.87 31.28 -27.35
CA GLY A 10 21.23 31.54 -27.79
C GLY A 10 21.55 33.04 -27.88
N LEU A 11 22.83 33.36 -28.09
CA LEU A 11 23.33 34.74 -28.26
C LEU A 11 22.66 35.52 -29.41
N PHE A 12 22.01 34.84 -30.35
CA PHE A 12 21.33 35.43 -31.51
C PHE A 12 19.79 35.28 -31.48
N GLY A 13 19.21 34.95 -30.31
CA GLY A 13 17.77 34.81 -30.13
C GLY A 13 17.33 33.40 -29.75
N LYS A 14 16.01 33.17 -29.71
CA LYS A 14 15.42 31.87 -29.39
C LYS A 14 15.37 31.00 -30.65
N SER A 15 16.14 29.91 -30.71
CA SER A 15 16.01 28.90 -31.77
C SER A 15 14.99 27.84 -31.36
N LYS A 16 14.27 27.30 -32.36
CA LYS A 16 13.30 26.23 -32.17
C LYS A 16 13.98 24.91 -32.55
N GLU A 17 14.16 24.02 -31.58
CA GLU A 17 14.69 22.69 -31.84
C GLU A 17 13.71 21.61 -31.38
N TRP A 18 13.59 20.58 -32.23
CA TRP A 18 12.81 19.40 -31.97
C TRP A 18 13.71 18.35 -31.33
N GLU A 19 13.51 18.11 -30.03
CA GLU A 19 14.29 17.13 -29.29
C GLU A 19 13.54 15.79 -29.21
N THR A 20 14.28 14.67 -29.27
CA THR A 20 13.72 13.34 -29.05
C THR A 20 13.14 13.22 -27.64
N PHE A 21 11.84 12.98 -27.54
CA PHE A 21 11.16 12.83 -26.25
C PHE A 21 11.37 11.41 -25.69
N ALA A 22 12.43 11.22 -24.90
CA ALA A 22 12.87 9.94 -24.35
C ALA A 22 11.95 9.31 -23.27
N ARG A 23 10.71 9.79 -23.16
CA ARG A 23 9.75 9.37 -22.14
C ARG A 23 9.12 8.00 -22.41
N LEU A 24 9.03 7.63 -23.69
CA LEU A 24 8.47 6.37 -24.16
C LEU A 24 9.54 5.63 -24.98
N PRO A 25 9.54 4.29 -24.99
CA PRO A 25 10.39 3.51 -25.88
C PRO A 25 10.18 3.92 -27.35
N SER A 26 11.22 3.75 -28.17
CA SER A 26 11.15 4.03 -29.60
C SER A 26 11.85 2.91 -30.38
N PRO A 27 11.23 2.33 -31.42
CA PRO A 27 9.88 2.63 -31.92
C PRO A 27 8.77 2.13 -30.97
N ILE A 28 7.59 2.77 -31.01
CA ILE A 28 6.41 2.36 -30.25
C ILE A 28 5.14 2.73 -31.02
N THR A 29 4.12 1.88 -30.96
CA THR A 29 2.79 2.22 -31.50
C THR A 29 1.96 3.04 -30.49
N ILE A 30 1.00 3.83 -30.98
CA ILE A 30 0.08 4.56 -30.09
C ILE A 30 -0.68 3.60 -29.17
N ARG A 31 -1.08 2.43 -29.70
CA ARG A 31 -1.75 1.38 -28.92
C ARG A 31 -0.88 0.92 -27.74
N GLU A 32 0.39 0.62 -27.98
CA GLU A 32 1.30 0.19 -26.92
C GLU A 32 1.56 1.28 -25.90
N ALA A 33 1.75 2.53 -26.35
CA ALA A 33 1.91 3.67 -25.45
C ALA A 33 0.74 3.81 -24.47
N LEU A 34 -0.50 3.80 -24.99
CA LEU A 34 -1.71 3.94 -24.16
C LEU A 34 -2.03 2.69 -23.33
N ALA A 35 -1.69 1.48 -23.83
CA ALA A 35 -2.00 0.24 -23.12
C ALA A 35 -0.98 -0.12 -22.03
N ARG A 36 0.30 0.25 -22.19
CA ARG A 36 1.39 -0.21 -21.32
C ARG A 36 2.15 0.88 -20.58
N TYR A 37 2.21 2.10 -21.13
CA TYR A 37 3.13 3.14 -20.61
C TYR A 37 2.45 4.38 -20.07
N LEU A 38 1.22 4.70 -20.50
CA LEU A 38 0.51 5.91 -20.12
C LEU A 38 -0.72 5.61 -19.27
N ASP A 39 -0.87 6.33 -18.18
CA ASP A 39 -2.03 6.22 -17.31
C ASP A 39 -3.21 7.01 -17.87
N ILE A 40 -4.15 6.27 -18.45
CA ILE A 40 -5.42 6.76 -18.99
C ILE A 40 -6.58 6.66 -18.00
N THR A 41 -6.32 6.24 -16.76
CA THR A 41 -7.36 5.91 -15.76
C THR A 41 -7.41 6.89 -14.60
N SER A 42 -6.29 7.55 -14.30
CA SER A 42 -6.23 8.62 -13.30
C SER A 42 -7.02 9.85 -13.75
N VAL A 43 -7.47 10.64 -12.77
CA VAL A 43 -8.15 11.91 -13.01
C VAL A 43 -7.17 12.87 -13.71
N PRO A 44 -7.56 13.51 -14.83
CA PRO A 44 -6.73 14.49 -15.51
C PRO A 44 -6.24 15.59 -14.57
N SER A 45 -4.95 15.90 -14.62
CA SER A 45 -4.38 16.98 -13.82
C SER A 45 -4.92 18.35 -14.23
N PRO A 46 -4.91 19.37 -13.35
CA PRO A 46 -5.31 20.73 -13.73
C PRO A 46 -4.53 21.27 -14.94
N GLN A 47 -3.25 20.88 -15.07
CA GLN A 47 -2.44 21.22 -16.24
C GLN A 47 -2.95 20.57 -17.53
N LEU A 48 -3.33 19.28 -17.50
CA LEU A 48 -3.92 18.62 -18.67
C LEU A 48 -5.27 19.26 -19.02
N ILE A 49 -6.10 19.53 -18.01
CA ILE A 49 -7.39 20.22 -18.18
C ILE A 49 -7.19 21.61 -18.81
N GLN A 50 -6.15 22.35 -18.43
CA GLN A 50 -5.82 23.65 -19.02
C GLN A 50 -5.54 23.56 -20.53
N PHE A 51 -4.88 22.49 -20.98
CA PHE A 51 -4.68 22.24 -22.41
C PHE A 51 -5.98 21.84 -23.11
N LEU A 52 -6.86 21.08 -22.46
CA LEU A 52 -8.18 20.75 -23.02
C LEU A 52 -9.05 22.01 -23.16
N ALA A 53 -9.01 22.90 -22.17
CA ALA A 53 -9.74 24.16 -22.19
C ALA A 53 -9.32 25.08 -23.35
N SER A 54 -8.06 25.04 -23.79
CA SER A 54 -7.58 25.89 -24.88
C SER A 54 -8.03 25.43 -26.26
N ILE A 55 -8.40 24.14 -26.41
CA ILE A 55 -8.88 23.54 -27.66
C ILE A 55 -10.40 23.33 -27.70
N ALA A 56 -11.11 23.58 -26.59
CA ALA A 56 -12.56 23.52 -26.53
C ALA A 56 -13.20 24.56 -27.46
N THR A 57 -14.15 24.11 -28.27
CA THR A 57 -14.83 24.95 -29.27
C THR A 57 -16.20 25.44 -28.82
N ILE A 58 -16.83 24.74 -27.88
CA ILE A 58 -18.08 25.16 -27.24
C ILE A 58 -17.75 26.06 -26.03
N ALA A 59 -18.45 27.19 -25.93
CA ALA A 59 -18.21 28.19 -24.89
C ALA A 59 -18.43 27.65 -23.47
N GLU A 60 -19.48 26.84 -23.28
CA GLU A 60 -19.80 26.19 -22.00
C GLU A 60 -18.72 25.20 -21.56
N ASP A 61 -18.29 24.29 -22.44
CA ASP A 61 -17.19 23.36 -22.18
C ASP A 61 -15.91 24.13 -21.79
N LYS A 62 -15.60 25.20 -22.52
CA LYS A 62 -14.43 26.03 -22.27
C LYS A 62 -14.47 26.66 -20.89
N GLU A 63 -15.61 27.24 -20.48
CA GLU A 63 -15.78 27.87 -19.17
C GLU A 63 -15.60 26.85 -18.04
N ILE A 64 -16.27 25.69 -18.14
CA ILE A 64 -16.16 24.61 -17.16
C ILE A 64 -14.71 24.15 -17.03
N LEU A 65 -14.05 23.85 -18.14
CA LEU A 65 -12.66 23.36 -18.15
C LEU A 65 -11.68 24.42 -17.63
N GLN A 66 -11.89 25.71 -17.91
CA GLN A 66 -11.06 26.80 -17.38
C GLN A 66 -11.12 26.87 -15.86
N VAL A 67 -12.32 26.72 -15.29
CA VAL A 67 -12.51 26.73 -13.84
C VAL A 67 -11.85 25.52 -13.18
N LEU A 68 -11.97 24.34 -13.79
CA LEU A 68 -11.31 23.12 -13.30
C LEU A 68 -9.78 23.20 -13.44
N ALA A 69 -9.27 23.85 -14.49
CA ALA A 69 -7.83 24.03 -14.72
C ALA A 69 -7.14 24.85 -13.63
N GLU A 70 -7.86 25.66 -12.84
CA GLU A 70 -7.29 26.38 -11.71
C GLU A 70 -6.76 25.47 -10.59
N GLY A 71 -7.21 24.20 -10.54
CA GLY A 71 -6.75 23.23 -9.54
C GLY A 71 -7.14 23.59 -8.10
N LYS A 72 -8.18 24.39 -7.92
CA LYS A 72 -8.68 24.85 -6.60
C LYS A 72 -9.84 23.97 -6.12
N ASN A 73 -10.62 24.49 -5.16
CA ASN A 73 -11.73 23.78 -4.52
C ASN A 73 -12.71 23.14 -5.51
N GLN A 74 -13.03 23.80 -6.63
CA GLN A 74 -13.95 23.25 -7.62
C GLN A 74 -13.40 22.01 -8.33
N TYR A 75 -12.12 22.04 -8.70
CA TYR A 75 -11.42 20.86 -9.22
C TYR A 75 -11.39 19.75 -8.18
N GLU A 76 -11.09 20.05 -6.92
CA GLU A 76 -11.05 19.04 -5.88
C GLU A 76 -12.42 18.42 -5.60
N ASP A 77 -13.49 19.21 -5.62
CA ASP A 77 -14.87 18.72 -5.46
C ASP A 77 -15.25 17.85 -6.67
N TRP A 78 -15.00 18.32 -7.89
CA TRP A 78 -15.22 17.54 -9.12
C TRP A 78 -14.42 16.22 -9.15
N LYS A 79 -13.12 16.26 -8.82
CA LYS A 79 -12.21 15.09 -8.74
C LYS A 79 -12.78 14.04 -7.81
N PHE A 80 -13.26 14.46 -6.64
CA PHE A 80 -13.77 13.56 -5.61
C PHE A 80 -15.16 13.00 -5.91
N GLU A 81 -16.03 13.80 -6.52
CA GLU A 81 -17.40 13.39 -6.82
C GLU A 81 -17.48 12.50 -8.06
N ASN A 82 -16.68 12.82 -9.08
CA ASN A 82 -16.79 12.19 -10.39
C ASN A 82 -15.69 11.14 -10.64
N GLU A 83 -14.48 11.37 -10.12
CA GLU A 83 -13.30 10.51 -10.36
C GLU A 83 -13.07 10.21 -11.86
N CYS A 84 -13.46 11.13 -12.75
CA CYS A 84 -13.44 10.96 -14.22
C CYS A 84 -12.03 10.72 -14.75
N ASN A 85 -11.85 9.64 -15.52
CA ASN A 85 -10.66 9.41 -16.30
C ASN A 85 -10.68 10.24 -17.59
N ILE A 86 -9.58 10.25 -18.34
CA ILE A 86 -9.47 11.08 -19.54
C ILE A 86 -10.55 10.74 -20.58
N LEU A 87 -10.87 9.46 -20.81
CA LEU A 87 -11.88 9.06 -21.79
C LEU A 87 -13.25 9.63 -21.45
N GLU A 88 -13.63 9.58 -20.17
CA GLU A 88 -14.92 10.11 -19.72
C GLU A 88 -14.98 11.64 -19.86
N VAL A 89 -13.89 12.36 -19.58
CA VAL A 89 -13.82 13.81 -19.82
C VAL A 89 -14.03 14.12 -21.31
N LEU A 90 -13.43 13.34 -22.21
CA LEU A 90 -13.61 13.54 -23.66
C LEU A 90 -15.02 13.18 -24.14
N GLN A 91 -15.69 12.25 -23.46
CA GLN A 91 -17.09 11.90 -23.76
C GLN A 91 -18.07 12.93 -23.22
N GLU A 92 -17.78 13.56 -22.08
CA GLU A 92 -18.60 14.60 -21.45
C GLU A 92 -18.51 15.93 -22.22
N HIS A 93 -17.32 16.26 -22.74
CA HIS A 93 -17.07 17.48 -23.50
C HIS A 93 -16.82 17.17 -24.98
N CYS A 94 -17.90 16.95 -25.74
CA CYS A 94 -17.85 16.53 -27.13
C CYS A 94 -17.24 17.57 -28.09
N SER A 95 -17.01 18.80 -27.62
CA SER A 95 -16.33 19.86 -28.39
C SER A 95 -14.82 19.69 -28.52
N LEU A 96 -14.24 18.72 -27.78
CA LEU A 96 -12.80 18.47 -27.74
C LEU A 96 -12.34 17.59 -28.90
N SER A 97 -11.56 18.18 -29.81
CA SER A 97 -10.79 17.44 -30.81
C SER A 97 -9.33 17.33 -30.37
N VAL A 98 -8.99 16.27 -29.63
CA VAL A 98 -7.69 16.14 -28.98
C VAL A 98 -6.61 15.57 -29.91
N PRO A 99 -5.51 16.31 -30.15
CA PRO A 99 -4.35 15.78 -30.88
C PRO A 99 -3.67 14.62 -30.13
N ALA A 100 -3.25 13.58 -30.85
CA ALA A 100 -2.63 12.39 -30.24
C ALA A 100 -1.33 12.72 -29.51
N ASP A 101 -0.52 13.64 -30.05
CA ASP A 101 0.72 14.14 -29.45
C ASP A 101 0.49 14.84 -28.10
N LEU A 102 -0.64 15.52 -27.92
CA LEU A 102 -1.00 16.08 -26.62
C LEU A 102 -1.17 14.96 -25.58
N LEU A 103 -1.94 13.91 -25.88
CA LEU A 103 -2.13 12.79 -24.95
C LEU A 103 -0.81 12.06 -24.66
N LEU A 104 -0.02 11.77 -25.70
CA LEU A 104 1.25 11.06 -25.57
C LEU A 104 2.29 11.84 -24.75
N THR A 105 2.22 13.17 -24.75
CA THR A 105 3.16 14.02 -24.02
C THR A 105 2.68 14.41 -22.62
N GLN A 106 1.37 14.51 -22.40
CA GLN A 106 0.79 15.05 -21.16
C GLN A 106 0.23 14.00 -20.20
N LEU A 107 -0.27 12.85 -20.68
CA LEU A 107 -0.75 11.79 -19.78
C LEU A 107 0.38 11.30 -18.89
N PRO A 108 0.19 11.00 -17.59
CA PRO A 108 1.24 10.51 -16.70
C PRO A 108 1.73 9.09 -17.07
N LEU A 109 2.92 8.70 -16.60
CA LEU A 109 3.44 7.35 -16.84
C LEU A 109 2.70 6.34 -15.95
N MET A 110 2.38 5.18 -16.52
CA MET A 110 1.83 4.03 -15.81
C MET A 110 2.79 3.61 -14.70
N GLN A 111 2.33 3.69 -13.45
CA GLN A 111 3.12 3.23 -12.31
C GLN A 111 2.98 1.72 -12.11
N PRO A 112 4.06 1.00 -11.72
CA PRO A 112 3.93 -0.38 -11.28
C PRO A 112 3.09 -0.47 -10.00
N ARG A 113 2.41 -1.60 -9.79
CA ARG A 113 1.68 -1.89 -8.55
C ARG A 113 2.47 -2.92 -7.74
N PHE A 114 2.65 -2.64 -6.46
CA PHE A 114 3.38 -3.52 -5.54
C PHE A 114 2.42 -4.53 -4.92
N TYR A 115 2.89 -5.77 -4.82
CA TYR A 115 2.23 -6.88 -4.15
C TYR A 115 3.25 -7.58 -3.26
N SER A 116 2.87 -7.92 -2.03
CA SER A 116 3.73 -8.69 -1.13
C SER A 116 3.82 -10.13 -1.61
N ILE A 117 5.05 -10.62 -1.77
CA ILE A 117 5.29 -12.01 -2.18
C ILE A 117 4.70 -12.94 -1.12
N SER A 118 3.91 -13.90 -1.60
CA SER A 118 3.13 -14.83 -0.78
C SER A 118 3.69 -16.25 -0.85
N SER A 119 4.93 -16.43 -1.27
CA SER A 119 5.65 -17.71 -1.32
C SER A 119 7.03 -17.65 -0.70
N SER A 120 7.49 -18.77 -0.14
CA SER A 120 8.91 -18.98 0.17
C SER A 120 9.66 -19.42 -1.09
N PRO A 121 10.84 -18.84 -1.39
CA PRO A 121 11.66 -19.29 -2.53
C PRO A 121 12.27 -20.67 -2.30
N ASP A 122 12.44 -21.10 -1.05
CA ASP A 122 12.94 -22.43 -0.71
C ASP A 122 11.85 -23.50 -0.90
N LEU A 123 10.61 -23.20 -0.50
CA LEU A 123 9.49 -24.12 -0.65
C LEU A 123 8.92 -24.15 -2.07
N CYS A 124 9.00 -23.05 -2.80
CA CYS A 124 8.52 -22.92 -4.18
C CYS A 124 9.64 -22.39 -5.11
N PRO A 125 10.69 -23.19 -5.38
CA PRO A 125 11.81 -22.75 -6.21
C PRO A 125 11.38 -22.37 -7.62
N GLY A 126 11.78 -21.19 -8.07
CA GLY A 126 11.44 -20.68 -9.41
C GLY A 126 10.04 -20.05 -9.52
N GLU A 127 9.28 -19.98 -8.42
CA GLU A 127 7.91 -19.45 -8.41
C GLU A 127 7.77 -18.21 -7.52
N ILE A 128 6.89 -17.28 -7.94
CA ILE A 128 6.48 -16.12 -7.15
C ILE A 128 4.96 -16.15 -7.03
N HIS A 129 4.45 -16.31 -5.81
CA HIS A 129 3.01 -16.28 -5.55
C HIS A 129 2.60 -14.90 -5.06
N LEU A 130 1.40 -14.46 -5.45
CA LEU A 130 0.79 -13.20 -5.01
C LEU A 130 -0.63 -13.45 -4.51
N THR A 131 -1.01 -12.82 -3.40
CA THR A 131 -2.41 -12.77 -2.94
C THR A 131 -3.02 -11.42 -3.33
N VAL A 132 -3.85 -11.40 -4.38
CA VAL A 132 -4.34 -10.16 -5.02
C VAL A 132 -5.83 -9.94 -4.78
N ALA A 133 -6.19 -8.81 -4.17
CA ALA A 133 -7.58 -8.36 -4.13
C ALA A 133 -7.96 -7.77 -5.50
N VAL A 134 -8.98 -8.33 -6.15
CA VAL A 134 -9.48 -7.81 -7.43
C VAL A 134 -10.34 -6.57 -7.17
N VAL A 135 -9.84 -5.40 -7.61
CA VAL A 135 -10.47 -4.11 -7.28
C VAL A 135 -11.60 -3.78 -8.26
N HIS A 136 -12.79 -3.63 -7.71
CA HIS A 136 -14.00 -3.18 -8.37
C HIS A 136 -14.67 -2.09 -7.54
N TYR A 137 -15.03 -0.97 -8.14
CA TYR A 137 -15.72 0.11 -7.46
C TYR A 137 -16.64 0.88 -8.41
N ASN A 138 -17.76 1.35 -7.90
CA ASN A 138 -18.69 2.18 -8.67
C ASN A 138 -18.47 3.65 -8.31
N LYS A 139 -18.36 4.49 -9.34
CA LYS A 139 -18.25 5.95 -9.22
C LYS A 139 -19.48 6.62 -8.64
N LYS A 140 -19.41 7.94 -8.45
CA LYS A 140 -20.51 8.78 -7.94
C LYS A 140 -21.16 8.16 -6.71
N GLY A 141 -20.31 7.51 -5.92
CA GLY A 141 -20.73 6.86 -4.74
C GLY A 141 -21.61 5.63 -4.85
N GLY A 142 -21.29 4.72 -5.76
CA GLY A 142 -22.07 3.50 -5.96
C GLY A 142 -23.13 3.61 -7.04
N LYS A 143 -23.42 4.83 -7.53
CA LYS A 143 -24.47 5.10 -8.52
C LYS A 143 -23.95 5.26 -9.94
N GLY A 144 -22.64 5.48 -10.11
CA GLY A 144 -21.98 5.65 -11.39
C GLY A 144 -21.52 4.32 -12.00
N PRO A 145 -20.86 4.40 -13.17
CA PRO A 145 -20.34 3.22 -13.86
C PRO A 145 -19.34 2.45 -13.00
N LEU A 146 -19.22 1.15 -13.27
CA LEU A 146 -18.26 0.27 -12.63
C LEU A 146 -16.85 0.53 -13.18
N HIS A 147 -15.93 0.88 -12.30
CA HIS A 147 -14.51 0.98 -12.55
C HIS A 147 -13.76 -0.22 -12.00
N ARG A 148 -12.60 -0.47 -12.60
CA ARG A 148 -11.78 -1.66 -12.39
C ARG A 148 -10.36 -1.21 -12.08
N GLY A 149 -9.75 -1.77 -11.03
CA GLY A 149 -8.34 -1.52 -10.75
C GLY A 149 -7.47 -2.10 -11.87
N VAL A 150 -6.62 -1.25 -12.47
CA VAL A 150 -5.83 -1.57 -13.67
C VAL A 150 -5.06 -2.88 -13.49
N CYS A 151 -4.10 -2.92 -12.56
CA CYS A 151 -3.22 -4.09 -12.40
C CYS A 151 -3.98 -5.32 -11.87
N SER A 152 -4.82 -5.17 -10.85
CA SER A 152 -5.54 -6.30 -10.26
C SER A 152 -6.49 -7.00 -11.24
N THR A 153 -7.12 -6.26 -12.14
CA THR A 153 -8.05 -6.85 -13.12
C THR A 153 -7.35 -7.31 -14.39
N TRP A 154 -6.17 -6.74 -14.70
CA TRP A 154 -5.27 -7.28 -15.70
C TRP A 154 -4.74 -8.65 -15.27
N LEU A 155 -4.20 -8.78 -14.04
CA LEU A 155 -3.74 -10.05 -13.47
C LEU A 155 -4.86 -11.12 -13.49
N ASN A 156 -6.10 -10.73 -13.15
CA ASN A 156 -7.25 -11.64 -13.16
C ASN A 156 -7.72 -12.07 -14.56
N ARG A 157 -7.11 -11.59 -15.64
CA ARG A 157 -7.44 -11.97 -17.02
C ARG A 157 -6.33 -12.78 -17.71
N LEU A 158 -5.14 -12.81 -17.12
CA LEU A 158 -3.99 -13.51 -17.69
C LEU A 158 -4.27 -15.01 -17.82
N GLN A 159 -3.66 -15.60 -18.85
CA GLN A 159 -3.67 -17.03 -19.10
C GLN A 159 -2.28 -17.62 -18.86
N PRO A 160 -2.16 -18.93 -18.58
CA PRO A 160 -0.88 -19.60 -18.53
C PRO A 160 -0.08 -19.34 -19.83
N GLY A 161 1.17 -18.91 -19.68
CA GLY A 161 2.04 -18.53 -20.80
C GLY A 161 2.10 -17.03 -21.08
N ASP A 162 1.19 -16.21 -20.52
CA ASP A 162 1.30 -14.75 -20.61
C ASP A 162 2.51 -14.23 -19.82
N GLU A 163 3.24 -13.29 -20.42
CA GLU A 163 4.40 -12.66 -19.77
C GLU A 163 3.97 -11.50 -18.86
N ILE A 164 4.57 -11.45 -17.66
CA ILE A 164 4.35 -10.41 -16.66
C ILE A 164 5.65 -9.63 -16.44
N PRO A 165 5.74 -8.38 -16.92
CA PRO A 165 6.86 -7.51 -16.58
C PRO A 165 6.80 -7.15 -15.10
N CYS A 166 7.77 -7.64 -14.32
CA CYS A 166 7.88 -7.35 -12.90
C CYS A 166 9.34 -7.20 -12.46
N TYR A 167 9.53 -6.64 -11.28
CA TYR A 167 10.82 -6.58 -10.59
C TYR A 167 10.58 -6.77 -9.08
N VAL A 168 11.60 -7.28 -8.39
CA VAL A 168 11.55 -7.43 -6.93
C VAL A 168 12.06 -6.16 -6.27
N ARG A 169 11.26 -5.60 -5.35
CA ARG A 169 11.69 -4.52 -4.45
C ARG A 169 11.90 -5.09 -3.06
N GLN A 170 13.13 -5.05 -2.56
CA GLN A 170 13.45 -5.56 -1.24
C GLN A 170 12.75 -4.75 -0.12
N ALA A 171 12.10 -5.44 0.81
CA ALA A 171 11.46 -4.84 1.98
C ALA A 171 12.40 -4.93 3.19
N HIS A 172 13.34 -3.98 3.33
CA HIS A 172 14.41 -4.08 4.34
C HIS A 172 13.94 -4.32 5.78
N THR A 173 12.74 -3.88 6.14
CA THR A 173 12.19 -3.95 7.50
C THR A 173 11.10 -5.00 7.68
N PHE A 174 10.84 -5.89 6.72
CA PHE A 174 9.73 -6.86 6.79
C PHE A 174 10.19 -8.29 6.44
N HIS A 175 11.21 -8.77 7.16
CA HIS A 175 11.70 -10.15 7.09
C HIS A 175 11.55 -10.81 8.46
N MET A 176 11.50 -12.15 8.50
CA MET A 176 11.62 -12.90 9.75
C MET A 176 12.94 -12.58 10.47
N PRO A 177 12.97 -12.63 11.82
CA PRO A 177 14.19 -12.42 12.58
C PRO A 177 15.26 -13.46 12.21
N GLU A 178 16.53 -13.05 12.26
CA GLU A 178 17.66 -13.98 12.06
C GLU A 178 17.73 -15.02 13.18
N ASP A 179 17.41 -14.62 14.42
CA ASP A 179 17.24 -15.54 15.54
C ASP A 179 15.89 -16.26 15.42
N THR A 180 15.94 -17.54 15.06
CA THR A 180 14.74 -18.36 14.86
C THR A 180 14.03 -18.76 16.16
N THR A 181 14.63 -18.47 17.32
CA THR A 181 14.13 -18.85 18.65
C THR A 181 13.21 -17.79 19.27
N VAL A 182 13.23 -16.55 18.76
CA VAL A 182 12.34 -15.50 19.26
C VAL A 182 10.91 -15.66 18.69
N PRO A 183 9.86 -15.41 19.49
CA PRO A 183 8.49 -15.50 19.00
C PRO A 183 8.16 -14.43 17.94
N ILE A 184 7.22 -14.75 17.07
CA ILE A 184 6.71 -13.88 16.02
C ILE A 184 5.19 -13.77 16.17
N ILE A 185 4.69 -12.53 16.21
CA ILE A 185 3.26 -12.21 16.23
C ILE A 185 2.92 -11.54 14.90
N MET A 186 1.99 -12.09 14.15
CA MET A 186 1.61 -11.63 12.80
C MET A 186 0.15 -11.19 12.78
N VAL A 187 -0.12 -9.97 12.34
CA VAL A 187 -1.47 -9.40 12.26
C VAL A 187 -1.76 -8.97 10.82
N GLY A 188 -2.66 -9.69 10.14
CA GLY A 188 -2.87 -9.50 8.70
C GLY A 188 -4.27 -9.87 8.23
N PRO A 189 -5.27 -8.98 8.36
CA PRO A 189 -6.61 -9.24 7.85
C PRO A 189 -6.69 -9.18 6.31
N GLY A 190 -7.53 -10.03 5.73
CA GLY A 190 -7.74 -10.12 4.28
C GLY A 190 -6.45 -10.37 3.51
N THR A 191 -6.18 -9.59 2.48
CA THR A 191 -4.93 -9.70 1.71
C THR A 191 -3.69 -9.27 2.49
N GLY A 192 -3.83 -8.70 3.69
CA GLY A 192 -2.71 -8.51 4.63
C GLY A 192 -2.07 -9.83 5.08
N LEU A 193 -2.70 -10.97 4.81
CA LEU A 193 -2.12 -12.30 5.01
C LEU A 193 -0.96 -12.62 4.05
N ALA A 194 -0.88 -11.92 2.91
CA ALA A 194 0.05 -12.20 1.81
C ALA A 194 1.50 -12.50 2.25
N PRO A 195 2.22 -11.59 2.94
CA PRO A 195 3.60 -11.86 3.33
C PRO A 195 3.70 -12.97 4.38
N PHE A 196 2.70 -13.13 5.25
CA PHE A 196 2.71 -14.18 6.27
C PHE A 196 2.63 -15.58 5.66
N ARG A 197 2.00 -15.72 4.48
CA ARG A 197 2.05 -16.96 3.71
C ARG A 197 3.48 -17.36 3.38
N SER A 198 4.30 -16.41 2.95
CA SER A 198 5.73 -16.68 2.73
C SER A 198 6.46 -17.04 4.03
N PHE A 199 6.11 -16.42 5.16
CA PHE A 199 6.76 -16.69 6.45
C PHE A 199 6.48 -18.10 6.96
N TRP A 200 5.21 -18.55 6.96
CA TRP A 200 4.93 -19.91 7.41
C TRP A 200 5.44 -20.95 6.41
N GLN A 201 5.41 -20.68 5.11
CA GLN A 201 6.03 -21.59 4.13
C GLN A 201 7.54 -21.71 4.33
N GLN A 202 8.23 -20.61 4.63
CA GLN A 202 9.66 -20.64 4.92
C GLN A 202 9.94 -21.42 6.21
N ARG A 203 9.15 -21.18 7.26
CA ARG A 203 9.28 -21.91 8.53
C ARG A 203 9.00 -23.41 8.35
N GLN A 204 8.02 -23.77 7.52
CA GLN A 204 7.70 -25.15 7.15
C GLN A 204 8.89 -25.81 6.45
N TYR A 205 9.44 -25.16 5.42
CA TYR A 205 10.65 -25.64 4.74
C TYR A 205 11.81 -25.85 5.70
N ASP A 206 12.02 -24.88 6.58
CA ASP A 206 13.10 -24.90 7.57
C ASP A 206 12.96 -26.07 8.56
N ILE A 207 11.76 -26.34 9.07
CA ILE A 207 11.48 -27.48 9.94
C ILE A 207 11.75 -28.80 9.22
N THR A 208 11.29 -28.94 7.97
CA THR A 208 11.40 -30.21 7.22
C THR A 208 12.83 -30.48 6.74
N ASN A 209 13.52 -29.48 6.20
CA ASN A 209 14.73 -29.69 5.39
C ASN A 209 16.03 -29.26 6.06
N LYS A 210 16.01 -28.31 7.01
CA LYS A 210 17.25 -27.80 7.62
C LYS A 210 17.61 -28.49 8.93
N GLY A 211 16.74 -29.37 9.45
CA GLY A 211 16.91 -29.93 10.79
C GLY A 211 16.93 -28.82 11.85
N HIS A 212 17.04 -29.19 13.12
CA HIS A 212 17.05 -28.21 14.21
C HIS A 212 18.25 -27.25 14.05
N TYR A 213 17.94 -25.96 13.81
CA TYR A 213 18.91 -24.96 13.38
C TYR A 213 20.11 -24.79 14.31
N GLY A 214 21.30 -24.85 13.71
CA GLY A 214 22.55 -24.27 14.19
C GLY A 214 23.51 -24.07 13.01
N ARG A 215 23.82 -22.79 12.71
CA ARG A 215 24.78 -22.28 11.69
C ARG A 215 24.45 -22.44 10.20
N ARG A 216 24.33 -21.29 9.53
CA ARG A 216 24.81 -21.12 8.16
C ARG A 216 26.34 -21.10 8.20
N ASP A 217 26.99 -22.25 8.05
CA ASP A 217 28.41 -22.24 7.72
C ASP A 217 28.58 -21.83 6.26
N SER A 218 29.33 -20.76 6.09
CA SER A 218 29.72 -20.20 4.81
C SER A 218 30.84 -21.08 4.24
N GLY A 219 30.49 -21.82 3.18
CA GLY A 219 31.44 -22.36 2.21
C GLY A 219 32.06 -23.72 2.57
N VAL A 220 31.49 -24.78 2.02
CA VAL A 220 32.24 -25.91 1.42
C VAL A 220 31.39 -26.47 0.27
N SER A 221 32.04 -26.63 -0.88
CA SER A 221 31.55 -27.32 -2.07
C SER A 221 31.44 -28.82 -1.84
N GLU A 222 30.42 -29.48 -2.40
CA GLU A 222 30.54 -30.61 -3.35
C GLU A 222 29.33 -31.55 -3.36
N SER A 223 29.01 -31.99 -4.58
CA SER A 223 28.48 -33.30 -5.01
C SER A 223 27.20 -33.88 -4.37
N SER A 224 26.27 -34.23 -5.27
CA SER A 224 25.11 -35.09 -5.04
C SER A 224 25.41 -36.37 -4.25
N PRO A 225 24.43 -36.87 -3.50
CA PRO A 225 24.15 -38.31 -3.55
C PRO A 225 22.65 -38.65 -3.63
N GLN A 226 22.41 -39.87 -4.11
CA GLN A 226 21.12 -40.51 -4.38
C GLN A 226 20.13 -40.52 -3.21
N GLN A 227 18.84 -40.55 -3.57
CA GLN A 227 17.72 -40.85 -2.67
C GLN A 227 17.92 -42.17 -1.93
N PRO A 228 17.53 -42.25 -0.65
CA PRO A 228 17.07 -43.49 -0.05
C PRO A 228 15.54 -43.45 0.13
N ASP A 229 14.89 -44.54 -0.27
CA ASP A 229 13.55 -44.89 0.15
C ASP A 229 13.49 -44.93 1.69
N LEU A 230 12.58 -44.18 2.30
CA LEU A 230 12.36 -44.19 3.75
C LEU A 230 10.95 -44.67 4.08
N ASP A 231 10.92 -45.86 4.69
CA ASP A 231 9.77 -46.46 5.36
C ASP A 231 9.22 -45.53 6.46
N THR A 232 7.90 -45.38 6.48
CA THR A 232 7.11 -44.49 7.36
C THR A 232 7.12 -44.88 8.85
N ALA A 233 8.02 -45.75 9.30
CA ALA A 233 8.03 -46.33 10.65
C ALA A 233 9.22 -45.90 11.54
N THR A 234 10.24 -45.23 10.99
CA THR A 234 11.46 -44.88 11.77
C THR A 234 11.42 -43.48 12.40
N ILE A 235 10.41 -42.65 12.09
CA ILE A 235 10.17 -41.36 12.76
C ILE A 235 9.45 -41.59 14.10
N LYS A 236 10.08 -42.27 15.06
CA LYS A 236 9.54 -42.30 16.43
C LYS A 236 10.53 -42.40 17.57
N CYS A 237 11.84 -42.43 17.33
CA CYS A 237 12.82 -42.45 18.42
C CYS A 237 14.06 -41.62 18.10
N LEU A 238 13.96 -40.30 18.24
CA LEU A 238 15.11 -39.45 18.57
C LEU A 238 14.67 -38.40 19.61
N SER A 239 15.21 -38.52 20.81
CA SER A 239 15.08 -37.60 21.94
C SER A 239 16.25 -36.59 21.96
N PRO A 240 16.39 -35.72 22.96
CA PRO A 240 16.02 -34.31 22.92
C PRO A 240 17.25 -33.39 22.86
N ALA A 241 17.41 -32.69 21.75
CA ALA A 241 18.05 -31.37 21.70
C ALA A 241 17.25 -30.52 20.71
N VAL A 242 15.97 -30.31 21.03
CA VAL A 242 15.08 -29.45 20.25
C VAL A 242 15.57 -28.02 20.45
N ASN A 243 16.37 -27.48 19.52
CA ASN A 243 16.54 -26.03 19.45
C ASN A 243 15.14 -25.44 19.23
N LYS A 244 14.58 -24.89 20.30
CA LYS A 244 13.18 -24.48 20.40
C LYS A 244 12.97 -23.29 19.47
N LEU A 245 12.30 -23.53 18.35
CA LEU A 245 11.83 -22.45 17.48
C LEU A 245 10.88 -21.55 18.26
N GLY A 246 10.98 -20.25 18.02
CA GLY A 246 10.04 -19.29 18.58
C GLY A 246 8.65 -19.53 18.03
N SER A 247 7.62 -19.32 18.86
CA SER A 247 6.24 -19.51 18.43
C SER A 247 5.86 -18.52 17.33
N MET A 248 4.99 -18.95 16.42
CA MET A 248 4.39 -18.09 15.38
C MET A 248 2.89 -17.99 15.62
N SER A 249 2.44 -16.86 16.15
CA SER A 249 1.01 -16.59 16.40
C SER A 249 0.45 -15.72 15.26
N LEU A 250 -0.63 -16.16 14.62
CA LEU A 250 -1.26 -15.47 13.50
C LEU A 250 -2.65 -14.93 13.86
N PHE A 251 -2.85 -13.63 13.73
CA PHE A 251 -4.13 -12.93 13.88
C PHE A 251 -4.67 -12.58 12.49
N PHE A 252 -5.61 -13.38 12.01
CA PHE A 252 -6.24 -13.22 10.70
C PHE A 252 -7.69 -12.75 10.84
N GLY A 253 -8.11 -11.84 9.97
CA GLY A 253 -9.47 -11.33 9.96
C GLY A 253 -10.07 -11.28 8.57
N CYS A 254 -11.34 -11.68 8.44
CA CYS A 254 -12.10 -11.58 7.20
C CYS A 254 -13.57 -11.24 7.48
N ARG A 255 -14.44 -11.26 6.47
CA ARG A 255 -15.87 -10.98 6.66
C ARG A 255 -16.60 -12.22 7.14
N ASN A 256 -16.41 -13.34 6.47
CA ASN A 256 -17.14 -14.57 6.70
C ASN A 256 -16.22 -15.79 6.56
N SER A 257 -16.32 -16.70 7.52
CA SER A 257 -15.49 -17.91 7.61
C SER A 257 -15.61 -18.86 6.40
N LYS A 258 -16.70 -18.79 5.63
CA LYS A 258 -16.97 -19.67 4.49
C LYS A 258 -16.77 -18.99 3.13
N GLN A 259 -16.60 -17.67 3.08
CA GLN A 259 -16.52 -16.93 1.80
C GLN A 259 -15.13 -16.36 1.54
N ASP A 260 -14.56 -15.62 2.50
CA ASP A 260 -13.32 -14.86 2.30
C ASP A 260 -12.23 -15.21 3.32
N CYS A 261 -12.36 -16.38 3.95
CA CYS A 261 -11.29 -16.98 4.76
C CYS A 261 -10.25 -17.66 3.85
N ILE A 262 -9.47 -16.83 3.15
CA ILE A 262 -8.45 -17.26 2.20
C ILE A 262 -7.35 -18.08 2.90
N HIS A 263 -6.78 -19.06 2.19
CA HIS A 263 -5.71 -19.95 2.68
C HIS A 263 -6.03 -20.70 3.98
N LYS A 264 -7.32 -20.87 4.35
CA LYS A 264 -7.72 -21.51 5.61
C LYS A 264 -7.09 -22.90 5.79
N ASP A 265 -7.18 -23.75 4.76
CA ASP A 265 -6.66 -25.11 4.84
C ASP A 265 -5.14 -25.15 4.96
N GLU A 266 -4.44 -24.22 4.30
CA GLU A 266 -2.98 -24.07 4.43
C GLU A 266 -2.59 -23.60 5.84
N MET A 267 -3.34 -22.65 6.42
CA MET A 267 -3.10 -22.18 7.78
C MET A 267 -3.30 -23.32 8.80
N LEU A 268 -4.41 -24.07 8.69
CA LEU A 268 -4.69 -25.20 9.58
C LEU A 268 -3.66 -26.30 9.44
N LYS A 269 -3.25 -26.65 8.21
CA LYS A 269 -2.16 -27.60 7.98
C LYS A 269 -0.84 -27.14 8.60
N ALA A 270 -0.48 -25.87 8.43
CA ALA A 270 0.71 -25.31 9.06
C ALA A 270 0.63 -25.34 10.59
N GLN A 271 -0.56 -25.21 11.17
CA GLN A 271 -0.77 -25.38 12.61
C GLN A 271 -0.58 -26.84 13.05
N ASP A 272 -1.17 -27.80 12.34
CA ASP A 272 -1.04 -29.23 12.64
C ASP A 272 0.42 -29.71 12.54
N GLU A 273 1.21 -29.12 11.64
CA GLU A 273 2.65 -29.38 11.49
C GLU A 273 3.53 -28.62 12.51
N GLY A 274 2.94 -27.83 13.41
CA GLY A 274 3.66 -27.07 14.43
C GLY A 274 4.41 -25.83 13.91
N VAL A 275 4.15 -25.43 12.65
CA VAL A 275 4.73 -24.24 12.03
C VAL A 275 4.07 -22.97 12.58
N LEU A 276 2.73 -22.92 12.57
CA LEU A 276 1.94 -21.90 13.24
C LEU A 276 1.54 -22.43 14.61
N THR A 277 1.98 -21.79 15.68
CA THR A 277 1.64 -22.24 17.03
C THR A 277 0.16 -21.97 17.32
N GLU A 278 -0.33 -20.79 16.93
CA GLU A 278 -1.67 -20.33 17.23
C GLU A 278 -2.24 -19.54 16.05
N ILE A 279 -3.55 -19.70 15.80
CA ILE A 279 -4.28 -18.93 14.80
C ILE A 279 -5.54 -18.36 15.44
N PHE A 280 -5.68 -17.04 15.37
CA PHE A 280 -6.80 -16.30 15.89
C PHE A 280 -7.61 -15.71 14.73
N PHE A 281 -8.86 -16.17 14.59
CA PHE A 281 -9.76 -15.74 13.53
C PHE A 281 -10.72 -14.64 14.01
N ALA A 282 -10.77 -13.53 13.28
CA ALA A 282 -11.72 -12.45 13.50
C ALA A 282 -12.70 -12.33 12.32
N PHE A 283 -13.99 -12.62 12.55
CA PHE A 283 -15.03 -12.50 11.52
C PHE A 283 -15.90 -11.26 11.74
N SER A 284 -15.90 -10.36 10.77
CA SER A 284 -16.57 -9.06 10.90
C SER A 284 -18.03 -9.04 10.42
N ARG A 285 -18.49 -10.11 9.75
CA ARG A 285 -19.83 -10.26 9.16
C ARG A 285 -20.29 -11.73 9.17
N GLU A 286 -19.92 -12.49 10.19
CA GLU A 286 -20.43 -13.85 10.36
C GLU A 286 -21.90 -13.78 10.83
N PRO A 287 -22.84 -14.51 10.19
CA PRO A 287 -24.20 -14.63 10.68
C PRO A 287 -24.22 -15.12 12.13
N ASP A 288 -25.14 -14.56 12.93
CA ASP A 288 -25.41 -14.98 14.31
C ASP A 288 -24.22 -14.88 15.29
N ALA A 289 -23.15 -14.17 14.90
CA ALA A 289 -22.00 -13.91 15.76
C ALA A 289 -21.71 -12.40 15.88
N PRO A 290 -21.16 -11.95 17.02
CA PRO A 290 -20.76 -10.56 17.16
C PRO A 290 -19.65 -10.24 16.17
N LYS A 291 -19.71 -9.03 15.62
CA LYS A 291 -18.66 -8.50 14.75
C LYS A 291 -17.34 -8.41 15.51
N LYS A 292 -16.34 -9.17 15.05
CA LYS A 292 -14.96 -9.13 15.56
C LYS A 292 -13.97 -8.64 14.51
N TYR A 293 -12.96 -7.94 14.97
CA TYR A 293 -11.77 -7.57 14.20
C TYR A 293 -10.50 -8.11 14.88
N VAL A 294 -9.37 -8.04 14.17
CA VAL A 294 -8.08 -8.52 14.68
C VAL A 294 -7.69 -7.86 16.00
N GLN A 295 -7.99 -6.57 16.19
CA GLN A 295 -7.73 -5.88 17.47
C GLN A 295 -8.55 -6.42 18.65
N ASP A 296 -9.71 -7.03 18.39
CA ASP A 296 -10.50 -7.65 19.45
C ASP A 296 -9.83 -8.96 19.88
N MET A 297 -9.31 -9.73 18.92
CA MET A 297 -8.51 -10.93 19.21
C MET A 297 -7.19 -10.59 19.93
N LEU A 298 -6.53 -9.49 19.57
CA LEU A 298 -5.33 -9.03 20.29
C LEU A 298 -5.62 -8.72 21.77
N LYS A 299 -6.81 -8.22 22.09
CA LYS A 299 -7.21 -7.97 23.48
C LYS A 299 -7.49 -9.25 24.26
N GLU A 300 -8.05 -10.26 23.58
CA GLU A 300 -8.28 -11.59 24.20
C GLU A 300 -6.94 -12.25 24.60
N GLU A 301 -5.87 -12.00 23.83
CA GLU A 301 -4.52 -12.58 24.06
C GLU A 301 -3.51 -11.59 24.67
N ALA A 302 -4.01 -10.54 25.34
CA ALA A 302 -3.19 -9.39 25.72
C ALA A 302 -1.99 -9.74 26.62
N PHE A 303 -2.20 -10.61 27.60
CA PHE A 303 -1.15 -11.02 28.54
C PHE A 303 0.01 -11.72 27.82
N ASP A 304 -0.29 -12.70 26.96
CA ASP A 304 0.72 -13.46 26.22
C ASP A 304 1.46 -12.57 25.22
N ILE A 305 0.76 -11.66 24.53
CA ILE A 305 1.39 -10.67 23.64
C ILE A 305 2.39 -9.79 24.41
N CYS A 306 1.99 -9.23 25.55
CA CYS A 306 2.86 -8.40 26.37
C CYS A 306 4.07 -9.20 26.90
N GLU A 307 3.87 -10.43 27.38
CA GLU A 307 4.95 -11.30 27.85
C GLU A 307 5.95 -11.62 26.71
N LYS A 308 5.45 -11.98 25.52
CA LYS A 308 6.27 -12.26 24.34
C LYS A 308 7.11 -11.04 23.94
N LEU A 309 6.51 -9.85 23.91
CA LEU A 309 7.20 -8.62 23.46
C LEU A 309 8.22 -8.10 24.47
N LEU A 310 7.90 -8.14 25.76
CA LEU A 310 8.72 -7.54 26.82
C LEU A 310 9.79 -8.51 27.33
N SER A 311 9.46 -9.79 27.47
CA SER A 311 10.33 -10.79 28.11
C SER A 311 11.01 -11.73 27.12
N LYS A 312 10.37 -12.03 25.98
CA LYS A 312 10.88 -13.02 24.99
C LYS A 312 11.45 -12.39 23.72
N GLN A 313 11.60 -11.06 23.71
CA GLN A 313 12.11 -10.29 22.58
C GLN A 313 11.35 -10.54 21.26
N ALA A 314 10.05 -10.84 21.34
CA ALA A 314 9.27 -11.17 20.17
C ALA A 314 9.22 -10.02 19.15
N HIS A 315 8.99 -10.41 17.90
CA HIS A 315 8.76 -9.50 16.78
C HIS A 315 7.26 -9.41 16.48
N PHE A 316 6.77 -8.20 16.23
CA PHE A 316 5.36 -7.89 15.95
C PHE A 316 5.23 -7.36 14.52
N TYR A 317 4.47 -8.05 13.68
CA TYR A 317 4.28 -7.71 12.27
C TYR A 317 2.83 -7.32 12.00
N VAL A 318 2.64 -6.22 11.29
CA VAL A 318 1.31 -5.75 10.86
C VAL A 318 1.32 -5.54 9.35
N CYS A 319 0.38 -6.16 8.64
CA CYS A 319 0.27 -6.01 7.19
C CYS A 319 -1.17 -5.73 6.75
N GLY A 320 -1.35 -4.77 5.84
CA GLY A 320 -2.63 -4.47 5.22
C GLY A 320 -2.95 -2.98 5.13
N ASP A 321 -4.19 -2.62 5.45
CA ASP A 321 -4.70 -1.24 5.32
C ASP A 321 -4.09 -0.28 6.35
N VAL A 322 -3.86 0.98 5.92
CA VAL A 322 -3.28 2.02 6.77
C VAL A 322 -4.08 2.32 8.03
N LYS A 323 -5.42 2.32 7.94
CA LYS A 323 -6.27 2.57 9.11
C LYS A 323 -6.25 1.37 10.05
N MET A 324 -6.24 0.15 9.49
CA MET A 324 -6.14 -1.07 10.29
C MET A 324 -4.83 -1.09 11.08
N ALA A 325 -3.71 -0.74 10.46
CA ALA A 325 -2.42 -0.67 11.16
C ALA A 325 -2.37 0.39 12.26
N ASP A 326 -2.96 1.58 12.04
CA ASP A 326 -3.11 2.61 13.07
C ASP A 326 -3.98 2.13 14.25
N ASP A 327 -5.09 1.43 13.97
CA ASP A 327 -5.95 0.84 15.00
C ASP A 327 -5.22 -0.26 15.79
N VAL A 328 -4.41 -1.10 15.14
CA VAL A 328 -3.58 -2.14 15.79
C VAL A 328 -2.49 -1.52 16.66
N CYS A 329 -1.79 -0.50 16.17
CA CYS A 329 -0.76 0.22 16.93
C CYS A 329 -1.35 0.81 18.22
N LYS A 330 -2.50 1.49 18.13
CA LYS A 330 -3.20 2.03 19.30
C LYS A 330 -3.65 0.92 20.24
N THR A 331 -4.14 -0.19 19.71
CA THR A 331 -4.54 -1.35 20.52
C THR A 331 -3.33 -1.86 21.31
N LEU A 332 -2.17 -2.06 20.67
CA LEU A 332 -0.97 -2.53 21.35
C LEU A 332 -0.54 -1.56 22.47
N GLN A 333 -0.62 -0.25 22.26
CA GLN A 333 -0.36 0.73 23.32
C GLN A 333 -1.34 0.61 24.48
N THR A 334 -2.62 0.32 24.22
CA THR A 334 -3.61 0.03 25.27
C THR A 334 -3.25 -1.25 26.03
N LEU A 335 -2.84 -2.32 25.33
CA LEU A 335 -2.44 -3.57 25.98
C LEU A 335 -1.25 -3.36 26.92
N LEU A 336 -0.22 -2.61 26.48
CA LEU A 336 0.93 -2.27 27.31
C LEU A 336 0.56 -1.45 28.55
N GLN A 337 -0.40 -0.53 28.43
CA GLN A 337 -0.89 0.22 29.59
C GLN A 337 -1.57 -0.70 30.62
N GLU A 338 -2.48 -1.55 30.15
CA GLU A 338 -3.31 -2.38 31.01
C GLU A 338 -2.54 -3.56 31.61
N TYR A 339 -1.70 -4.24 30.83
CA TYR A 339 -1.08 -5.51 31.21
C TYR A 339 0.40 -5.39 31.59
N ALA A 340 1.07 -4.27 31.25
CA ALA A 340 2.43 -3.98 31.70
C ALA A 340 2.52 -2.80 32.68
N ALA A 341 1.36 -2.30 33.16
CA ALA A 341 1.24 -1.19 34.10
C ALA A 341 1.99 0.09 33.66
N MET A 342 2.06 0.31 32.35
CA MET A 342 2.72 1.48 31.76
C MET A 342 1.76 2.66 31.69
N SER A 343 2.27 3.89 31.84
CA SER A 343 1.54 5.09 31.43
C SER A 343 1.37 5.15 29.91
N GLN A 344 0.46 6.02 29.44
CA GLN A 344 0.27 6.25 28.00
C GLN A 344 1.58 6.66 27.29
N GLY A 345 2.41 7.49 27.95
CA GLY A 345 3.70 7.93 27.41
C GLY A 345 4.70 6.78 27.30
N GLU A 346 4.82 5.95 28.34
CA GLU A 346 5.72 4.79 28.36
C GLU A 346 5.32 3.72 27.34
N ALA A 347 4.02 3.47 27.16
CA ALA A 347 3.52 2.54 26.16
C ALA A 347 3.84 3.01 24.73
N GLN A 348 3.66 4.31 24.44
CA GLN A 348 4.04 4.90 23.16
C GLN A 348 5.55 4.79 22.92
N GLU A 349 6.37 5.17 23.91
CA GLU A 349 7.83 5.08 23.82
C GLU A 349 8.30 3.63 23.62
N THR A 350 7.64 2.67 24.27
CA THR A 350 7.92 1.24 24.09
C THR A 350 7.67 0.80 22.66
N VAL A 351 6.53 1.18 22.06
CA VAL A 351 6.25 0.86 20.64
C VAL A 351 7.24 1.55 19.70
N ASP A 352 7.61 2.81 19.96
CA ASP A 352 8.61 3.53 19.16
C ASP A 352 9.99 2.87 19.27
N LYS A 353 10.35 2.37 20.46
CA LYS A 353 11.56 1.56 20.67
C LYS A 353 11.49 0.24 19.89
N LEU A 354 10.36 -0.46 19.89
CA LEU A 354 10.18 -1.67 19.08
C LEU A 354 10.37 -1.38 17.58
N LYS A 355 9.81 -0.28 17.08
CA LYS A 355 9.97 0.15 15.67
C LYS A 355 11.44 0.45 15.34
N SER A 356 12.10 1.27 16.15
CA SER A 356 13.50 1.68 15.93
C SER A 356 14.51 0.55 16.13
N THR A 357 14.19 -0.47 16.92
CA THR A 357 15.03 -1.67 17.12
C THR A 357 14.69 -2.82 16.17
N GLY A 358 13.78 -2.60 15.21
CA GLY A 358 13.44 -3.62 14.22
C GLY A 358 12.70 -4.84 14.80
N ARG A 359 11.85 -4.62 15.82
CA ARG A 359 10.96 -5.63 16.41
C ARG A 359 9.47 -5.34 16.23
N TYR A 360 9.12 -4.17 15.69
CA TYR A 360 7.75 -3.86 15.23
C TYR A 360 7.81 -3.46 13.76
N HIS A 361 7.08 -4.19 12.92
CA HIS A 361 7.19 -4.15 11.46
C HIS A 361 5.83 -3.83 10.83
N GLU A 362 5.82 -2.94 9.84
CA GLU A 362 4.60 -2.54 9.12
C GLU A 362 4.81 -2.70 7.61
N ASP A 363 3.89 -3.41 6.93
CA ASP A 363 3.79 -3.46 5.46
C ASP A 363 2.40 -2.97 5.03
N ILE A 364 2.32 -1.69 4.63
CA ILE A 364 1.06 -0.96 4.48
C ILE A 364 0.73 -0.72 3.01
N PHE A 365 -0.47 -1.16 2.59
CA PHE A 365 -0.92 -1.12 1.20
C PHE A 365 -1.60 0.21 0.79
N GLY A 366 -1.66 1.17 1.71
CA GLY A 366 -2.45 2.41 1.56
C GLY A 366 -3.90 2.22 2.02
N VAL A 367 -4.83 3.00 1.44
CA VAL A 367 -6.26 2.95 1.77
C VAL A 367 -6.98 1.92 0.89
N THR A 368 -7.09 0.69 1.41
CA THR A 368 -7.66 -0.48 0.72
C THR A 368 -8.99 -0.93 1.33
N LEU A 369 -9.26 -0.59 2.59
CA LEU A 369 -10.51 -0.93 3.28
C LEU A 369 -11.42 0.28 3.40
N LYS A 370 -12.70 0.08 3.05
CA LYS A 370 -13.76 1.11 3.18
C LYS A 370 -13.34 2.45 2.57
N THR A 371 -12.61 2.42 1.46
CA THR A 371 -11.92 3.58 0.87
C THR A 371 -12.81 4.81 0.82
N ARG A 372 -14.04 4.70 0.32
CA ARG A 372 -14.98 5.82 0.25
C ARG A 372 -15.40 6.36 1.63
N GLU A 373 -15.78 5.51 2.57
CA GLU A 373 -16.18 5.97 3.91
C GLU A 373 -15.01 6.72 4.59
N VAL A 374 -13.80 6.19 4.43
CA VAL A 374 -12.56 6.76 4.98
C VAL A 374 -12.25 8.09 4.30
N THR A 375 -12.22 8.16 2.97
CA THR A 375 -11.90 9.39 2.22
C THR A 375 -12.96 10.47 2.42
N THR A 376 -14.25 10.13 2.45
CA THR A 376 -15.33 11.08 2.77
C THR A 376 -15.14 11.66 4.17
N ARG A 377 -14.88 10.83 5.20
CA ARG A 377 -14.66 11.31 6.58
C ARG A 377 -13.46 12.24 6.69
N ILE A 378 -12.33 11.87 6.05
CA ILE A 378 -11.12 12.70 6.02
C ILE A 378 -11.43 14.04 5.37
N ARG A 379 -12.09 14.05 4.20
CA ARG A 379 -12.47 15.28 3.49
C ARG A 379 -13.40 16.15 4.32
N SER A 380 -14.41 15.57 4.97
CA SER A 380 -15.31 16.30 5.87
C SER A 380 -14.55 16.89 7.07
N ALA A 381 -13.57 16.18 7.63
CA ALA A 381 -12.73 16.69 8.70
C ALA A 381 -11.87 17.87 8.23
N VAL A 382 -11.24 17.77 7.06
CA VAL A 382 -10.46 18.87 6.46
C VAL A 382 -11.32 20.09 6.18
N LYS A 383 -12.51 19.92 5.57
CA LYS A 383 -13.45 21.04 5.34
C LYS A 383 -13.87 21.71 6.64
N ARG A 384 -14.17 20.95 7.70
CA ARG A 384 -14.49 21.50 9.04
C ARG A 384 -13.31 22.24 9.65
N SER A 385 -12.09 21.69 9.57
CA SER A 385 -10.89 22.35 10.10
C SER A 385 -10.55 23.64 9.36
N LEU A 386 -10.67 23.65 8.02
CA LEU A 386 -10.53 24.87 7.22
C LEU A 386 -11.59 25.91 7.61
N HIS A 387 -12.86 25.50 7.70
CA HIS A 387 -13.95 26.38 8.12
C HIS A 387 -13.72 26.98 9.52
N LEU A 388 -13.25 26.18 10.48
CA LEU A 388 -12.86 26.64 11.81
C LEU A 388 -11.67 27.61 11.78
N LEU A 389 -10.69 27.40 10.89
CA LEU A 389 -9.60 28.36 10.68
C LEU A 389 -10.11 29.69 10.11
N PHE A 390 -11.03 29.64 9.14
CA PHE A 390 -11.68 30.83 8.57
C PHE A 390 -12.47 31.61 9.63
N ILE A 391 -13.22 30.91 10.49
CA ILE A 391 -13.94 31.53 11.62
C ILE A 391 -12.97 32.15 12.64
N LYS A 392 -11.86 31.48 12.94
CA LYS A 392 -10.89 31.96 13.94
C LYS A 392 -9.98 33.09 13.46
N ASN A 393 -9.83 33.30 12.15
CA ASN A 393 -8.97 34.35 11.59
C ASN A 393 -9.62 35.08 10.38
N PRO A 394 -10.73 35.82 10.58
CA PRO A 394 -11.43 36.48 9.48
C PRO A 394 -10.62 37.62 8.81
N LYS A 395 -9.61 38.18 9.50
CA LYS A 395 -8.86 39.37 9.04
C LYS A 395 -7.60 39.09 8.22
N LYS A 396 -7.25 37.83 7.93
CA LYS A 396 -5.99 37.50 7.21
C LYS A 396 -6.16 37.20 5.71
N VAL A 397 -7.37 37.20 5.18
CA VAL A 397 -7.66 36.83 3.78
C VAL A 397 -8.19 38.00 2.93
N MET A 398 -8.62 39.11 3.54
CA MET A 398 -9.00 40.34 2.83
C MET A 398 -7.93 41.42 3.00
N HIS A 399 -6.79 41.27 2.32
CA HIS A 399 -5.99 42.36 1.76
C HIS A 399 -4.73 41.77 1.10
N ARG A 400 -4.81 41.53 -0.21
CA ARG A 400 -3.67 41.66 -1.13
C ARG A 400 -4.19 42.23 -2.45
N SER A 401 -4.58 43.49 -2.37
CA SER A 401 -4.56 44.42 -3.49
C SER A 401 -3.80 45.64 -2.99
N ASP A 402 -2.75 45.96 -3.72
CA ASP A 402 -1.93 47.17 -3.67
C ASP A 402 -0.77 47.31 -2.65
N THR A 403 0.42 47.24 -3.26
CA THR A 403 1.60 48.11 -3.11
C THR A 403 2.68 47.86 -2.04
N THR A 404 3.90 48.07 -2.55
CA THR A 404 5.21 48.32 -1.94
C THR A 404 6.00 47.16 -1.33
N ILE A 405 7.09 46.85 -2.03
CA ILE A 405 8.26 46.10 -1.57
C ILE A 405 8.90 46.91 -0.44
N ASP A 406 8.96 46.33 0.76
CA ASP A 406 9.87 46.78 1.80
C ASP A 406 10.88 45.66 2.09
N SER A 407 12.13 45.96 1.78
CA SER A 407 13.28 45.07 1.90
C SER A 407 13.84 45.19 3.31
N ASN A 408 13.26 44.46 4.28
CA ASN A 408 13.93 44.02 5.51
C ASN A 408 12.96 43.22 6.41
N ALA A 409 12.87 41.92 6.20
CA ALA A 409 12.34 41.00 7.21
C ALA A 409 13.03 39.63 7.12
N ASN A 410 13.70 39.27 8.21
CA ASN A 410 14.48 38.06 8.40
C ASN A 410 13.55 36.82 8.49
N PRO A 411 13.82 35.68 7.82
CA PRO A 411 12.89 34.55 7.77
C PRO A 411 13.17 33.59 8.93
N THR A 412 12.34 33.59 9.99
CA THR A 412 12.39 32.49 10.96
C THR A 412 11.03 32.10 11.53
N ARG A 413 10.87 30.78 11.68
CA ARG A 413 9.77 29.99 12.26
C ARG A 413 8.56 29.75 11.34
N GLU A 414 8.78 28.89 10.34
CA GLU A 414 7.70 28.00 9.90
C GLU A 414 7.25 27.12 11.08
N ASN A 415 5.95 27.11 11.33
CA ASN A 415 5.35 26.36 12.41
C ASN A 415 5.44 24.86 12.10
N LYS A 416 6.08 24.06 12.96
CA LYS A 416 6.24 22.59 12.77
C LYS A 416 4.90 21.86 12.55
N ALA A 417 3.79 22.42 13.04
CA ALA A 417 2.44 21.92 12.79
C ALA A 417 1.99 22.14 11.32
N GLU A 418 2.37 23.26 10.72
CA GLU A 418 2.05 23.62 9.35
C GLU A 418 2.87 22.82 8.33
N VAL A 419 4.13 22.54 8.65
CA VAL A 419 4.99 21.61 7.87
C VAL A 419 4.47 20.17 7.95
N ARG A 420 3.98 19.73 9.11
CA ARG A 420 3.33 18.40 9.27
C ARG A 420 2.01 18.32 8.49
N LEU A 421 1.20 19.38 8.49
CA LEU A 421 -0.05 19.46 7.71
C LEU A 421 0.21 19.50 6.20
N LYS A 422 1.23 20.23 5.74
CA LYS A 422 1.65 20.22 4.32
C LYS A 422 2.16 18.86 3.87
N ARG A 423 2.94 18.16 4.71
CA ARG A 423 3.40 16.78 4.44
C ARG A 423 2.27 15.75 4.48
N ALA A 424 1.30 15.90 5.39
CA ALA A 424 0.12 15.06 5.41
C ALA A 424 -0.73 15.30 4.15
N ALA A 425 -0.94 16.56 3.75
CA ALA A 425 -1.66 16.90 2.53
C ALA A 425 -0.95 16.34 1.27
N SER A 426 0.38 16.44 1.16
CA SER A 426 1.11 15.89 0.01
C SER A 426 1.14 14.36 -0.04
N ALA A 427 0.84 13.66 1.05
CA ALA A 427 0.68 12.21 1.06
C ALA A 427 -0.72 11.76 0.59
N PHE A 428 -1.66 12.69 0.40
CA PHE A 428 -3.03 12.45 -0.02
C PHE A 428 -3.38 13.02 -1.41
N TYR A 429 -2.44 13.71 -2.08
CA TYR A 429 -2.64 14.29 -3.42
C TYR A 429 -1.86 13.57 -4.50
#